data_AF-A0A497MJ43-F1
#
_entry.id   AF-A0A497MJ43-F1
#
_cell.length_a   1.000
_cell.length_b   1.000
_cell.length_c   1.000
_cell.angle_alpha   90.00
_cell.angle_beta   90.00
_cell.angle_gamma   90.00
#
_symmetry.space_group_name_H-M   'P 1'
#
loop_
_entity.id
_entity.type
_entity.pdbx_description
1 polymer ?
#
loop_
_entity_poly.entity_id
_entity_poly.type
_entity_poly.pdbx_seq_one_letter_code
_entity_poly.pdbx_strand_id
1 'polypeptide(L)'
;MFDLNLLITVLLLIAVGGVLISLGVFFIPIGGAPAAMATATGVATGCEMITIGAGVTGLFLSATLYNQPLLLVVLAAGVSSAIMMGVTMIAANLILIYGVGAPPAFARKDYDPVTKEPVKPYVTPGTVGHGVLTATYLGGLFGAFLAGIGGALTFSVMYRFTSGAGFWELFTATSQAAPDIAAITLSVITALGAYLINANITAYSIRGVIESWIDPKFEAVPRTLAACFSASLLFGILILLASIAL
;
A
#
# COMPACT_ATOMS: atom_id res chain seq x y z
N MET A 1 -32.11 11.08 4.86
CA MET A 1 -31.71 11.38 3.46
C MET A 1 -30.23 11.69 3.47
N PHE A 2 -29.43 11.00 2.66
CA PHE A 2 -28.01 11.31 2.56
C PHE A 2 -27.82 12.68 1.90
N ASP A 3 -27.02 13.55 2.53
CA ASP A 3 -26.63 14.83 1.96
C ASP A 3 -25.72 14.60 0.74
N LEU A 4 -25.95 15.34 -0.35
CA LEU A 4 -25.12 15.29 -1.55
C LEU A 4 -23.65 15.61 -1.22
N ASN A 5 -23.42 16.53 -0.28
CA ASN A 5 -22.07 16.87 0.18
C ASN A 5 -21.36 15.68 0.85
N LEU A 6 -22.11 14.85 1.59
CA LEU A 6 -21.59 13.65 2.23
C LEU A 6 -21.15 12.62 1.17
N LEU A 7 -21.99 12.35 0.17
CA LEU A 7 -21.67 11.40 -0.89
C LEU A 7 -20.42 11.82 -1.68
N ILE A 8 -20.34 13.09 -2.07
CA ILE A 8 -19.20 13.62 -2.82
C ILE A 8 -17.92 13.49 -1.99
N THR A 9 -18.00 13.80 -0.70
CA THR A 9 -16.83 13.73 0.20
C THR A 9 -16.35 12.30 0.39
N VAL A 10 -17.25 11.35 0.62
CA VAL A 10 -16.90 9.92 0.74
C VAL A 10 -16.22 9.43 -0.53
N LEU A 11 -16.78 9.74 -1.69
CA LEU A 11 -16.26 9.34 -2.99
C LEU A 11 -14.86 9.94 -3.25
N LEU A 12 -14.64 11.21 -2.92
CA LEU A 12 -13.33 11.85 -3.03
C LEU A 12 -12.30 11.21 -2.09
N LEU A 13 -12.68 10.89 -0.85
CA LEU A 13 -11.77 10.25 0.11
C LEU A 13 -11.40 8.83 -0.32
N ILE A 14 -12.34 8.08 -0.91
CA ILE A 14 -12.03 6.76 -1.51
C ILE A 14 -11.05 6.91 -2.66
N ALA A 15 -11.26 7.90 -3.54
CA ALA A 15 -10.37 8.17 -4.66
C ALA A 15 -8.96 8.57 -4.20
N VAL A 16 -8.86 9.44 -3.18
CA VAL A 16 -7.58 9.81 -2.55
C VAL A 16 -6.92 8.59 -1.91
N GLY A 17 -7.69 7.72 -1.24
CA GLY A 17 -7.17 6.48 -0.67
C GLY A 17 -6.56 5.57 -1.73
N GLY A 18 -7.20 5.43 -2.89
CA GLY A 18 -6.65 4.67 -4.02
C GLY A 18 -5.36 5.25 -4.61
N VAL A 19 -5.27 6.58 -4.69
CA VAL A 19 -4.03 7.28 -5.10
C VAL A 19 -2.90 7.03 -4.11
N LEU A 20 -3.17 7.07 -2.80
CA LEU A 20 -2.18 6.80 -1.76
C LEU A 20 -1.69 5.34 -1.78
N ILE A 21 -2.60 4.38 -2.05
CA ILE A 21 -2.24 2.98 -2.28
C ILE A 21 -1.28 2.87 -3.47
N SER A 22 -1.63 3.46 -4.62
CA SER A 22 -0.78 3.43 -5.81
C SER A 22 0.60 4.06 -5.57
N LEU A 23 0.63 5.25 -4.95
CA LEU A 23 1.87 5.91 -4.58
C LEU A 23 2.73 5.01 -3.69
N GLY A 24 2.14 4.38 -2.68
CA GLY A 24 2.84 3.44 -1.80
C GLY A 24 3.47 2.27 -2.56
N VAL A 25 2.73 1.67 -3.49
CA VAL A 25 3.18 0.53 -4.30
C VAL A 25 4.42 0.86 -5.15
N PHE A 26 4.56 2.09 -5.66
CA PHE A 26 5.77 2.50 -6.40
C PHE A 26 7.05 2.42 -5.56
N PHE A 27 6.96 2.66 -4.25
CA PHE A 27 8.11 2.65 -3.34
C PHE A 27 8.43 1.25 -2.80
N ILE A 28 7.44 0.34 -2.75
CA ILE A 28 7.63 -1.03 -2.26
C ILE A 28 8.54 -1.81 -3.24
N PRO A 29 9.56 -2.52 -2.73
CA PRO A 29 10.49 -3.27 -3.56
C PRO A 29 9.96 -4.67 -3.91
N ILE A 30 9.29 -4.76 -5.05
CA ILE A 30 8.54 -5.94 -5.47
C ILE A 30 9.26 -6.62 -6.63
N GLY A 31 10.02 -7.67 -6.35
CA GLY A 31 10.83 -8.31 -7.38
C GLY A 31 10.20 -9.50 -8.08
N GLY A 32 9.05 -10.00 -7.63
CA GLY A 32 8.34 -11.10 -8.30
C GLY A 32 9.23 -12.31 -8.59
N ALA A 33 9.12 -12.86 -9.80
CA ALA A 33 9.93 -13.99 -10.24
C ALA A 33 11.44 -13.70 -10.30
N PRO A 34 11.91 -12.53 -10.80
CA PRO A 34 13.32 -12.17 -10.72
C PRO A 34 13.92 -12.14 -9.30
N ALA A 35 13.20 -11.60 -8.30
CA ALA A 35 13.70 -11.66 -6.92
C ALA A 35 13.67 -13.08 -6.34
N ALA A 36 12.72 -13.92 -6.74
CA ALA A 36 12.69 -15.33 -6.33
C ALA A 36 13.90 -16.12 -6.83
N MET A 37 14.44 -15.76 -8.00
CA MET A 37 15.65 -16.35 -8.56
C MET A 37 16.94 -15.66 -8.07
N ALA A 38 16.83 -14.71 -7.13
CA ALA A 38 17.92 -13.82 -6.71
C ALA A 38 18.61 -13.13 -7.90
N THR A 39 17.86 -12.79 -8.96
CA THR A 39 18.39 -12.07 -10.13
C THR A 39 18.04 -10.58 -10.13
N ALA A 40 17.31 -10.12 -9.13
CA ALA A 40 16.90 -8.73 -8.98
C ALA A 40 16.68 -8.35 -7.50
N THR A 41 16.86 -7.07 -7.13
CA THR A 41 16.63 -6.56 -5.76
C THR A 41 15.16 -6.56 -5.34
N GLY A 42 14.76 -7.22 -4.25
CA GLY A 42 13.41 -7.05 -3.72
C GLY A 42 12.90 -8.28 -3.00
N VAL A 43 11.62 -8.22 -2.63
CA VAL A 43 10.93 -9.38 -2.04
C VAL A 43 10.38 -10.28 -3.15
N ALA A 44 10.60 -11.59 -3.02
CA ALA A 44 10.18 -12.64 -3.94
C ALA A 44 8.67 -12.91 -3.87
N THR A 45 7.86 -11.94 -4.30
CA THR A 45 6.39 -12.03 -4.24
C THR A 45 5.72 -11.12 -5.27
N GLY A 46 4.46 -11.41 -5.58
CA GLY A 46 3.63 -10.57 -6.44
C GLY A 46 3.34 -9.21 -5.81
N CYS A 47 3.20 -8.19 -6.65
CA CYS A 47 2.92 -6.82 -6.22
C CYS A 47 1.63 -6.76 -5.41
N GLU A 48 0.63 -7.46 -5.91
CA GLU A 48 -0.69 -7.58 -5.34
C GLU A 48 -0.62 -8.25 -3.97
N MET A 49 0.10 -9.37 -3.87
CA MET A 49 0.15 -10.18 -2.65
C MET A 49 0.80 -9.43 -1.49
N ILE A 50 1.95 -8.76 -1.72
CA ILE A 50 2.63 -8.03 -0.65
C ILE A 50 1.91 -6.73 -0.28
N THR A 51 1.31 -6.06 -1.27
CA THR A 51 0.55 -4.84 -1.04
C THR A 51 -0.74 -5.14 -0.28
N ILE A 52 -1.43 -6.23 -0.60
CA ILE A 52 -2.59 -6.71 0.16
C ILE A 52 -2.16 -7.15 1.56
N GLY A 53 -1.03 -7.85 1.72
CA GLY A 53 -0.53 -8.21 3.05
C GLY A 53 -0.28 -6.99 3.94
N ALA A 54 0.39 -5.96 3.39
CA ALA A 54 0.59 -4.69 4.07
C ALA A 54 -0.75 -3.98 4.34
N GLY A 55 -1.67 -4.01 3.37
CA GLY A 55 -2.98 -3.38 3.46
C GLY A 55 -3.91 -4.01 4.48
N VAL A 56 -4.02 -5.34 4.49
CA VAL A 56 -4.80 -6.11 5.47
C VAL A 56 -4.34 -5.85 6.89
N THR A 57 -3.02 -5.72 7.11
CA THR A 57 -2.48 -5.36 8.42
C THR A 57 -3.00 -3.99 8.89
N GLY A 58 -2.99 -3.00 8.00
CA GLY A 58 -3.57 -1.67 8.24
C GLY A 58 -5.08 -1.70 8.44
N LEU A 59 -5.80 -2.56 7.72
CA LEU A 59 -7.25 -2.74 7.86
C LEU A 59 -7.63 -3.35 9.20
N PHE A 60 -6.89 -4.35 9.69
CA PHE A 60 -7.15 -4.93 11.01
C PHE A 60 -6.95 -3.90 12.12
N LEU A 61 -5.90 -3.09 12.05
CA LEU A 61 -5.71 -2.01 13.02
C LEU A 61 -6.77 -0.91 12.88
N SER A 62 -7.24 -0.65 11.66
CA SER A 62 -8.33 0.30 11.44
C SER A 62 -9.65 -0.19 12.05
N ALA A 63 -9.91 -1.49 11.94
CA ALA A 63 -11.08 -2.14 12.52
C ALA A 63 -11.04 -2.18 14.05
N THR A 64 -9.86 -2.32 14.68
CA THR A 64 -9.75 -2.27 16.15
C THR A 64 -9.89 -0.85 16.70
N LEU A 65 -9.53 0.17 15.93
CA LEU A 65 -9.62 1.58 16.31
C LEU A 65 -10.86 2.30 15.74
N TYR A 66 -11.92 1.57 15.38
CA TYR A 66 -13.09 2.11 14.65
C TYR A 66 -13.77 3.34 15.29
N ASN A 67 -13.76 3.44 16.62
CA ASN A 67 -14.34 4.57 17.37
C ASN A 67 -13.39 5.78 17.55
N GLN A 68 -12.12 5.66 17.17
CA GLN A 68 -11.13 6.73 17.33
C GLN A 68 -11.23 7.77 16.20
N PRO A 69 -10.70 9.00 16.37
CA PRO A 69 -10.69 10.00 15.31
C PRO A 69 -9.94 9.51 14.06
N LEU A 70 -10.42 9.89 12.87
CA LEU A 70 -9.95 9.37 11.58
C LEU A 70 -8.43 9.47 11.42
N LEU A 71 -7.85 10.61 11.80
CA LEU A 71 -6.41 10.85 11.71
C LEU A 71 -5.60 9.80 12.48
N LEU A 72 -6.05 9.44 13.69
CA LEU A 72 -5.37 8.47 14.53
C LEU A 72 -5.45 7.07 13.93
N VAL A 73 -6.62 6.69 13.40
CA VAL A 73 -6.84 5.39 12.75
C VAL A 73 -5.93 5.23 11.54
N VAL A 74 -5.90 6.25 10.66
CA VAL A 74 -5.13 6.24 9.42
C VAL A 74 -3.63 6.21 9.67
N LEU A 75 -3.12 7.01 10.63
CA LEU A 75 -1.70 7.00 10.99
C LEU A 75 -1.28 5.68 11.65
N ALA A 76 -2.10 5.16 12.57
CA ALA A 76 -1.84 3.89 13.24
C ALA A 76 -1.77 2.76 12.20
N ALA A 77 -2.73 2.71 11.28
CA ALA A 77 -2.75 1.75 10.17
C ALA A 77 -1.48 1.84 9.30
N GLY A 78 -1.06 3.05 8.92
CA GLY A 78 0.20 3.27 8.20
C GLY A 78 1.41 2.68 8.93
N VAL A 79 1.54 2.93 10.24
CA VAL A 79 2.63 2.37 11.05
C VAL A 79 2.58 0.84 11.07
N SER A 80 1.41 0.24 11.21
CA SER A 80 1.27 -1.23 11.21
C SER A 80 1.67 -1.86 9.88
N SER A 81 1.28 -1.25 8.75
CA SER A 81 1.68 -1.68 7.42
C SER A 81 3.19 -1.56 7.22
N ALA A 82 3.81 -0.48 7.73
CA ALA A 82 5.25 -0.30 7.70
C ALA A 82 6.00 -1.36 8.53
N ILE A 83 5.51 -1.70 9.72
CA ILE A 83 6.09 -2.75 10.56
C ILE A 83 6.03 -4.10 9.85
N MET A 84 4.89 -4.47 9.28
CA MET A 84 4.74 -5.72 8.51
C MET A 84 5.73 -5.79 7.34
N MET A 85 5.86 -4.69 6.60
CA MET A 85 6.80 -4.60 5.48
C MET A 85 8.25 -4.70 5.96
N GLY A 86 8.61 -4.04 7.06
CA GLY A 86 9.94 -4.12 7.66
C GLY A 86 10.32 -5.56 8.02
N VAL A 87 9.43 -6.26 8.73
CA VAL A 87 9.64 -7.68 9.09
C VAL A 87 9.79 -8.56 7.84
N THR A 88 8.96 -8.32 6.83
CA THR A 88 8.99 -9.10 5.57
C THR A 88 10.29 -8.88 4.80
N MET A 89 10.76 -7.64 4.70
CA MET A 89 12.02 -7.31 4.03
C MET A 89 13.24 -7.85 4.80
N ILE A 90 13.22 -7.81 6.14
CA ILE A 90 14.26 -8.45 6.96
C ILE A 90 14.29 -9.96 6.71
N ALA A 91 13.13 -10.62 6.76
CA ALA A 91 13.04 -12.06 6.51
C ALA A 91 13.53 -12.42 5.09
N ALA A 92 13.16 -11.63 4.08
CA ALA A 92 13.63 -11.81 2.71
C ALA A 92 15.15 -11.71 2.61
N ASN A 93 15.77 -10.73 3.28
CA ASN A 93 17.23 -10.61 3.33
C ASN A 93 17.90 -11.78 4.05
N LEU A 94 17.34 -12.26 5.17
CA LEU A 94 17.87 -13.44 5.87
C LEU A 94 17.86 -14.68 4.97
N ILE A 95 16.78 -14.89 4.22
CA ILE A 95 16.67 -16.01 3.27
C ILE A 95 17.68 -15.85 2.13
N LEU A 96 17.85 -14.65 1.58
CA LEU A 96 18.79 -14.42 0.48
C LEU A 96 20.25 -14.57 0.91
N ILE A 97 20.62 -14.04 2.08
CA ILE A 97 21.99 -14.09 2.60
C ILE A 97 22.34 -15.50 3.09
N TYR A 98 21.52 -16.09 3.97
CA TYR A 98 21.84 -17.36 4.62
C TYR A 98 21.31 -18.59 3.89
N GLY A 99 20.22 -18.44 3.12
CA GLY A 99 19.63 -19.53 2.34
C GLY A 99 20.23 -19.66 0.94
N VAL A 100 20.32 -18.54 0.21
CA VAL A 100 20.82 -18.53 -1.18
C VAL A 100 22.32 -18.21 -1.27
N GLY A 101 22.88 -17.50 -0.29
CA GLY A 101 24.29 -17.07 -0.34
C GLY A 101 24.51 -15.84 -1.22
N ALA A 102 23.45 -15.11 -1.57
CA ALA A 102 23.52 -13.90 -2.38
C ALA A 102 23.60 -12.65 -1.48
N PRO A 103 24.71 -11.88 -1.49
CA PRO A 103 24.80 -10.64 -0.74
C PRO A 103 23.88 -9.56 -1.35
N PRO A 104 23.25 -8.68 -0.54
CA PRO A 104 22.47 -7.58 -1.06
C PRO A 104 23.36 -6.63 -1.89
N ALA A 105 22.97 -6.35 -3.13
CA ALA A 105 23.74 -5.49 -4.04
C ALA A 105 22.84 -4.69 -5.00
N PHE A 106 23.18 -3.42 -5.25
CA PHE A 106 22.56 -2.60 -6.30
C PHE A 106 23.26 -2.83 -7.65
N ALA A 107 22.48 -2.89 -8.73
CA ALA A 107 23.00 -2.95 -10.09
C ALA A 107 23.15 -1.55 -10.73
N ARG A 108 22.25 -0.59 -10.45
CA ARG A 108 22.31 0.72 -11.13
C ARG A 108 23.25 1.73 -10.47
N LYS A 109 23.58 1.56 -9.18
CA LYS A 109 24.51 2.43 -8.46
C LYS A 109 25.68 1.64 -7.89
N ASP A 110 26.85 2.28 -7.93
CA ASP A 110 28.08 1.70 -7.42
C ASP A 110 28.10 1.65 -5.88
N TYR A 111 27.37 2.58 -5.25
CA TYR A 111 27.30 2.78 -3.80
C TYR A 111 25.84 2.82 -3.32
N ASP A 112 25.59 2.34 -2.10
CA ASP A 112 24.30 2.55 -1.43
C ASP A 112 24.09 4.06 -1.19
N PRO A 113 23.00 4.68 -1.68
CA PRO A 113 22.73 6.09 -1.46
C PRO A 113 22.65 6.54 0.01
N VAL A 114 22.36 5.61 0.93
CA VAL A 114 22.17 5.90 2.36
C VAL A 114 23.47 5.65 3.12
N THR A 115 24.05 4.44 3.02
CA THR A 115 25.26 4.07 3.78
C THR A 115 26.57 4.49 3.10
N LYS A 116 26.53 4.80 1.79
CA LYS A 116 27.69 5.13 0.94
C LYS A 116 28.70 3.97 0.80
N GLU A 117 28.29 2.76 1.14
CA GLU A 117 29.14 1.57 0.99
C GLU A 117 29.18 1.12 -0.47
N PRO A 118 30.33 0.62 -0.97
CA PRO A 118 30.45 0.08 -2.31
C PRO A 118 29.77 -1.29 -2.42
N VAL A 119 28.78 -1.41 -3.30
CA VAL A 119 27.93 -2.62 -3.40
C VAL A 119 27.98 -3.31 -4.76
N LYS A 120 28.37 -2.59 -5.82
CA LYS A 120 28.42 -3.14 -7.19
C LYS A 120 29.37 -4.32 -7.41
N PRO A 121 30.52 -4.44 -6.71
CA PRO A 121 31.40 -5.60 -6.86
C PRO A 121 30.73 -6.95 -6.56
N TYR A 122 29.62 -6.93 -5.83
CA TYR A 122 28.90 -8.13 -5.39
C TYR A 122 27.75 -8.54 -6.32
N VAL A 123 27.54 -7.83 -7.44
CA VAL A 123 26.50 -8.16 -8.43
C VAL A 123 26.98 -9.27 -9.35
N THR A 124 26.34 -10.43 -9.24
CA THR A 124 26.47 -11.56 -10.17
C THR A 124 26.25 -11.12 -11.63
N PRO A 125 27.11 -11.54 -12.58
CA PRO A 125 26.93 -11.23 -13.99
C PRO A 125 25.55 -11.64 -14.52
N GLY A 126 24.85 -10.73 -15.19
CA GLY A 126 23.52 -10.97 -15.75
C GLY A 126 22.34 -10.71 -14.80
N THR A 127 22.59 -10.24 -13.57
CA THR A 127 21.53 -9.87 -12.62
C THR A 127 21.40 -8.34 -12.48
N VAL A 128 20.22 -7.89 -12.05
CA VAL A 128 19.90 -6.49 -11.74
C VAL A 128 19.81 -6.29 -10.23
N GLY A 129 20.85 -6.78 -9.54
CA GLY A 129 21.03 -6.67 -8.10
C GLY A 129 20.40 -7.79 -7.29
N HIS A 130 20.53 -7.73 -5.97
CA HIS A 130 20.12 -8.79 -5.04
C HIS A 130 19.56 -8.18 -3.75
N GLY A 131 18.56 -8.83 -3.17
CA GLY A 131 18.04 -8.50 -1.84
C GLY A 131 17.46 -7.10 -1.71
N VAL A 132 17.31 -6.67 -0.46
CA VAL A 132 16.68 -5.41 -0.08
C VAL A 132 17.71 -4.58 0.69
N LEU A 133 18.48 -3.77 -0.02
CA LEU A 133 19.48 -2.87 0.58
C LEU A 133 18.82 -1.72 1.35
N THR A 134 19.61 -0.96 2.09
CA THR A 134 19.13 0.08 3.02
C THR A 134 18.22 1.11 2.35
N ALA A 135 18.62 1.66 1.19
CA ALA A 135 17.76 2.62 0.48
C ALA A 135 16.42 1.99 0.03
N THR A 136 16.47 0.75 -0.46
CA THR A 136 15.30 -0.01 -0.89
C THR A 136 14.39 -0.37 0.29
N TYR A 137 14.98 -0.68 1.44
CA TYR A 137 14.29 -0.98 2.69
C TYR A 137 13.55 0.25 3.22
N LEU A 138 14.20 1.41 3.27
CA LEU A 138 13.58 2.67 3.70
C LEU A 138 12.46 3.11 2.74
N GLY A 139 12.68 2.97 1.44
CA GLY A 139 11.64 3.18 0.43
C GLY A 139 10.45 2.25 0.64
N GLY A 140 10.70 0.96 0.87
CA GLY A 140 9.65 -0.02 1.15
C GLY A 140 8.83 0.28 2.40
N LEU A 141 9.49 0.71 3.49
CA LEU A 141 8.81 1.15 4.72
C LEU A 141 7.90 2.36 4.45
N PHE A 142 8.41 3.36 3.75
CA PHE A 142 7.63 4.55 3.39
C PHE A 142 6.46 4.22 2.45
N GLY A 143 6.69 3.35 1.47
CA GLY A 143 5.67 2.87 0.57
C GLY A 143 4.54 2.13 1.28
N ALA A 144 4.90 1.20 2.18
CA ALA A 144 3.92 0.46 2.96
C ALA A 144 3.15 1.36 3.94
N PHE A 145 3.80 2.39 4.49
CA PHE A 145 3.14 3.40 5.32
C PHE A 145 2.05 4.16 4.54
N LEU A 146 2.39 4.65 3.34
CA LEU A 146 1.45 5.36 2.46
C LEU A 146 0.31 4.46 1.98
N ALA A 147 0.62 3.23 1.61
CA ALA A 147 -0.39 2.26 1.23
C ALA A 147 -1.35 2.00 2.40
N GLY A 148 -0.82 1.72 3.59
CA GLY A 148 -1.60 1.53 4.82
C GLY A 148 -2.56 2.68 5.13
N ILE A 149 -2.08 3.93 4.98
CA ILE A 149 -2.92 5.14 5.09
C ILE A 149 -4.07 5.11 4.07
N GLY A 150 -3.78 4.85 2.80
CA GLY A 150 -4.79 4.82 1.75
C GLY A 150 -5.85 3.73 1.97
N GLY A 151 -5.42 2.55 2.41
CA GLY A 151 -6.27 1.45 2.83
C GLY A 151 -7.21 1.81 3.97
N ALA A 152 -6.64 2.32 5.06
CA ALA A 152 -7.39 2.77 6.22
C ALA A 152 -8.39 3.87 5.88
N LEU A 153 -8.00 4.81 5.01
CA LEU A 153 -8.90 5.88 4.57
C LEU A 153 -10.14 5.31 3.86
N THR A 154 -9.97 4.38 2.91
CA THR A 154 -11.10 3.76 2.21
C THR A 154 -12.00 2.97 3.17
N PHE A 155 -11.42 2.22 4.11
CA PHE A 155 -12.16 1.44 5.10
C PHE A 155 -12.92 2.33 6.08
N SER A 156 -12.23 3.26 6.75
CA SER A 156 -12.81 4.08 7.82
C SER A 156 -13.92 4.98 7.31
N VAL A 157 -13.78 5.53 6.10
CA VAL A 157 -14.82 6.39 5.50
C VAL A 157 -16.06 5.55 5.14
N MET A 158 -15.88 4.37 4.56
CA MET A 158 -17.01 3.49 4.24
C MET A 158 -17.70 2.93 5.48
N TYR A 159 -16.93 2.59 6.51
CA TYR A 159 -17.47 2.15 7.79
C TYR A 159 -18.39 3.23 8.39
N ARG A 160 -17.87 4.46 8.49
CA ARG A 160 -18.60 5.60 9.05
C ARG A 160 -19.85 5.93 8.23
N PHE A 161 -19.71 5.99 6.91
CA PHE A 161 -20.84 6.22 6.01
C PHE A 161 -21.95 5.17 6.20
N THR A 162 -21.59 3.89 6.24
CA THR A 162 -22.55 2.78 6.38
C THR A 162 -23.17 2.75 7.78
N SER A 163 -22.42 3.16 8.81
CA SER A 163 -22.95 3.31 10.17
C SER A 163 -23.90 4.50 10.37
N GLY A 164 -24.19 5.27 9.31
CA GLY A 164 -25.09 6.42 9.35
C GLY A 164 -24.44 7.72 9.84
N ALA A 165 -23.11 7.79 9.86
CA ALA A 165 -22.38 8.98 10.31
C ALA A 165 -22.68 10.20 9.42
N GLY A 166 -22.87 11.36 10.05
CA GLY A 166 -22.96 12.64 9.34
C GLY A 166 -21.61 13.12 8.78
N PHE A 167 -21.63 14.23 8.04
CA PHE A 167 -20.41 14.81 7.44
C PHE A 167 -19.30 15.08 8.46
N TRP A 168 -19.64 15.64 9.62
CA TRP A 168 -18.67 15.97 10.67
C TRP A 168 -18.11 14.71 11.35
N GLU A 169 -18.96 13.70 11.50
CA GLU A 169 -18.63 12.41 12.13
C GLU A 169 -17.75 11.52 11.26
N LEU A 170 -17.54 11.88 9.98
CA LEU A 170 -16.51 11.23 9.15
C LEU A 170 -15.09 11.43 9.70
N PHE A 171 -14.84 12.55 10.38
CA PHE A 171 -13.49 12.95 10.80
C PHE A 171 -13.26 12.79 12.31
N THR A 172 -14.31 12.89 13.13
CA THR A 172 -14.20 12.87 14.60
C THR A 172 -14.21 11.45 15.18
N ALA A 173 -14.22 11.30 16.50
CA ALA A 173 -14.51 9.99 17.10
C ALA A 173 -15.97 9.60 16.79
N THR A 174 -16.20 8.33 16.47
CA THR A 174 -17.57 7.78 16.34
C THR A 174 -18.01 7.33 17.73
N SER A 175 -19.23 7.65 18.13
CA SER A 175 -19.80 7.20 19.41
C SER A 175 -20.70 5.98 19.19
N GLN A 176 -20.12 4.86 18.78
CA GLN A 176 -20.87 3.60 18.69
C GLN A 176 -20.68 2.76 19.97
N ALA A 177 -21.79 2.25 20.51
CA ALA A 177 -21.80 1.38 21.68
C ALA A 177 -21.33 -0.04 21.37
N ALA A 178 -21.50 -0.49 20.12
CA ALA A 178 -21.07 -1.79 19.62
C ALA A 178 -20.69 -1.69 18.13
N PRO A 179 -19.74 -2.53 17.65
CA PRO A 179 -19.36 -2.54 16.25
C PRO A 179 -20.49 -3.09 15.38
N ASP A 180 -20.84 -2.35 14.32
CA ASP A 180 -21.78 -2.84 13.32
C ASP A 180 -21.07 -3.81 12.36
N ILE A 181 -21.36 -5.10 12.53
CA ILE A 181 -20.73 -6.18 11.77
C ILE A 181 -21.02 -6.05 10.26
N ALA A 182 -22.21 -5.58 9.87
CA ALA A 182 -22.56 -5.40 8.47
C ALA A 182 -21.75 -4.27 7.85
N ALA A 183 -21.62 -3.14 8.55
CA ALA A 183 -20.80 -2.00 8.13
C ALA A 183 -19.30 -2.36 8.06
N ILE A 184 -18.78 -3.14 9.01
CA ILE A 184 -17.40 -3.64 8.95
C ILE A 184 -17.21 -4.53 7.73
N THR A 185 -18.13 -5.46 7.47
CA THR A 185 -17.99 -6.40 6.35
C THR A 185 -17.98 -5.66 5.01
N LEU A 186 -18.91 -4.71 4.81
CA LEU A 186 -18.97 -3.92 3.59
C LEU A 186 -17.72 -3.03 3.39
N SER A 187 -17.24 -2.41 4.47
CA SER A 187 -16.04 -1.57 4.42
C SER A 187 -14.76 -2.38 4.17
N VAL A 188 -14.64 -3.60 4.72
CA VAL A 188 -13.52 -4.51 4.41
C VAL A 188 -13.53 -4.90 2.94
N ILE A 189 -14.68 -5.33 2.40
CA ILE A 189 -14.81 -5.70 0.98
C ILE A 189 -14.45 -4.51 0.09
N THR A 190 -14.93 -3.33 0.44
CA THR A 190 -14.62 -2.09 -0.29
C THR A 190 -13.13 -1.80 -0.29
N ALA A 191 -12.49 -1.81 0.88
CA ALA A 191 -11.08 -1.46 0.99
C ALA A 191 -10.17 -2.50 0.32
N LEU A 192 -10.47 -3.79 0.47
CA LEU A 192 -9.74 -4.86 -0.23
C LEU A 192 -9.89 -4.76 -1.75
N GLY A 193 -11.11 -4.47 -2.24
CA GLY A 193 -11.34 -4.25 -3.66
C GLY A 193 -10.58 -3.05 -4.19
N ALA A 194 -10.59 -1.92 -3.47
CA ALA A 194 -9.82 -0.73 -3.82
C ALA A 194 -8.31 -1.02 -3.84
N TYR A 195 -7.81 -1.83 -2.89
CA TYR A 195 -6.43 -2.28 -2.87
C TYR A 195 -6.06 -3.10 -4.10
N LEU A 196 -6.84 -4.13 -4.41
CA LEU A 196 -6.59 -5.02 -5.54
C LEU A 196 -6.58 -4.25 -6.87
N ILE A 197 -7.54 -3.36 -7.08
CA ILE A 197 -7.64 -2.57 -8.31
C ILE A 197 -6.41 -1.65 -8.45
N ASN A 198 -6.09 -0.87 -7.42
CA ASN A 198 -5.01 0.11 -7.51
C ASN A 198 -3.62 -0.54 -7.51
N ALA A 199 -3.44 -1.63 -6.76
CA ALA A 199 -2.20 -2.41 -6.79
C ALA A 199 -1.95 -3.00 -8.18
N ASN A 200 -2.97 -3.57 -8.83
CA ASN A 200 -2.85 -4.13 -10.19
C ASN A 200 -2.44 -3.07 -11.22
N ILE A 201 -3.16 -1.95 -11.25
CA ILE A 201 -2.87 -0.86 -12.21
C ILE A 201 -1.42 -0.37 -12.02
N THR A 202 -0.98 -0.26 -10.77
CA THR A 202 0.37 0.18 -10.44
C THR A 202 1.43 -0.86 -10.79
N ALA A 203 1.17 -2.14 -10.54
CA ALA A 203 2.08 -3.25 -10.87
C ALA A 203 2.46 -3.25 -12.36
N TYR A 204 1.47 -3.05 -13.25
CA TYR A 204 1.72 -2.96 -14.69
C TYR A 204 2.57 -1.75 -15.09
N SER A 205 2.56 -0.68 -14.30
CA SER A 205 3.35 0.51 -14.54
C SER A 205 4.83 0.36 -14.14
N ILE A 206 5.15 -0.50 -13.17
CA ILE A 206 6.50 -0.61 -12.58
C ILE A 206 7.48 -1.40 -13.48
N ARG A 207 6.98 -2.30 -14.33
CA ARG A 207 7.77 -3.05 -15.35
C ARG A 207 9.04 -3.73 -14.80
N GLY A 208 9.01 -4.20 -13.56
CA GLY A 208 10.10 -5.00 -12.98
C GLY A 208 11.34 -4.22 -12.55
N VAL A 209 11.29 -2.89 -12.44
CA VAL A 209 12.39 -2.09 -11.86
C VAL A 209 12.16 -1.88 -10.36
N ILE A 210 13.14 -2.24 -9.52
CA ILE A 210 12.90 -2.60 -8.13
C ILE A 210 13.92 -2.06 -7.10
N GLU A 211 14.78 -1.13 -7.52
CA GLU A 211 15.74 -0.42 -6.65
C GLU A 211 15.12 0.83 -5.99
N SER A 212 13.80 0.79 -5.74
CA SER A 212 12.98 1.84 -5.12
C SER A 212 13.15 3.23 -5.79
N TRP A 213 13.24 4.33 -5.02
CA TRP A 213 13.22 5.74 -5.50
C TRP A 213 14.31 6.15 -6.50
N ILE A 214 15.24 5.25 -6.80
CA ILE A 214 16.36 5.47 -7.72
C ILE A 214 15.93 5.11 -9.15
N ASP A 215 14.81 4.41 -9.30
CA ASP A 215 14.40 3.85 -10.57
C ASP A 215 13.70 4.85 -11.50
N PRO A 216 13.86 4.68 -12.82
CA PRO A 216 13.12 5.46 -13.82
C PRO A 216 11.60 5.24 -13.77
N LYS A 217 11.12 4.22 -13.03
CA LYS A 217 9.67 3.97 -12.86
C LYS A 217 8.90 5.16 -12.30
N PHE A 218 9.57 6.06 -11.59
CA PHE A 218 8.95 7.26 -11.03
C PHE A 218 8.47 8.25 -12.10
N GLU A 219 8.97 8.17 -13.33
CA GLU A 219 8.47 8.99 -14.45
C GLU A 219 7.02 8.63 -14.82
N ALA A 220 6.60 7.39 -14.57
CA ALA A 220 5.24 6.94 -14.86
C ALA A 220 4.23 7.31 -13.76
N VAL A 221 4.69 7.74 -12.58
CA VAL A 221 3.84 8.02 -11.41
C VAL A 221 2.68 8.96 -11.74
N PRO A 222 2.85 10.13 -12.38
CA PRO A 222 1.74 11.05 -12.60
C PRO A 222 0.61 10.43 -13.44
N ARG A 223 0.96 9.66 -14.48
CA ARG A 223 -0.02 9.00 -15.35
C ARG A 223 -0.74 7.87 -14.61
N THR A 224 -0.01 7.11 -13.81
CA THR A 224 -0.57 5.98 -13.05
C THR A 224 -1.45 6.46 -11.90
N LEU A 225 -1.08 7.52 -11.19
CA LEU A 225 -1.92 8.13 -10.16
C LEU A 225 -3.24 8.67 -10.75
N ALA A 226 -3.21 9.28 -11.95
CA ALA A 226 -4.44 9.72 -12.62
C ALA A 226 -5.36 8.54 -13.01
N ALA A 227 -4.78 7.43 -13.46
CA ALA A 227 -5.52 6.21 -13.76
C ALA A 227 -6.13 5.60 -12.48
N CYS A 228 -5.36 5.51 -11.39
CA CYS A 228 -5.83 5.02 -10.09
C CYS A 228 -6.91 5.92 -9.48
N PHE A 229 -6.78 7.24 -9.60
CA PHE A 229 -7.82 8.18 -9.19
C PHE A 229 -9.12 7.91 -9.94
N SER A 230 -9.06 7.80 -11.27
CA SER A 230 -10.23 7.56 -12.12
C SER A 230 -10.88 6.19 -11.83
N ALA A 231 -10.08 5.15 -11.67
CA ALA A 231 -10.55 3.80 -11.34
C ALA A 231 -11.20 3.76 -9.96
N SER A 232 -10.60 4.40 -8.96
CA SER A 232 -11.13 4.47 -7.60
C SER A 232 -12.42 5.30 -7.51
N LEU A 233 -12.55 6.33 -8.34
CA LEU A 233 -13.76 7.13 -8.46
C LEU A 233 -14.92 6.28 -9.02
N LEU A 234 -14.69 5.57 -10.12
CA LEU A 234 -15.68 4.64 -10.70
C LEU A 234 -16.07 3.52 -9.72
N PHE A 235 -15.08 2.93 -9.06
CA PHE A 235 -15.31 1.90 -8.04
C PHE A 235 -16.11 2.43 -6.84
N GLY A 236 -15.79 3.64 -6.37
CA GLY A 236 -16.52 4.32 -5.30
C GLY A 236 -17.98 4.60 -5.65
N ILE A 237 -18.27 5.02 -6.89
CA ILE A 237 -19.65 5.21 -7.37
C ILE A 237 -20.44 3.89 -7.27
N LEU A 238 -19.88 2.80 -7.79
CA LEU A 238 -20.55 1.50 -7.81
C LEU A 238 -20.85 1.00 -6.38
N ILE A 239 -19.89 1.15 -5.47
CA ILE A 239 -20.07 0.72 -4.09
C ILE A 239 -21.07 1.59 -3.35
N LEU A 240 -21.03 2.91 -3.54
CA LEU A 240 -22.01 3.81 -2.92
C LEU A 240 -23.43 3.48 -3.39
N LEU A 241 -23.63 3.25 -4.67
CA LEU A 241 -24.94 2.81 -5.21
C LEU A 241 -25.37 1.47 -4.61
N ALA A 242 -24.46 0.50 -4.50
CA ALA A 242 -24.75 -0.80 -3.88
C ALA A 242 -25.08 -0.67 -2.39
N SER A 243 -24.42 0.25 -1.67
CA SER A 243 -24.64 0.46 -0.23
C SER A 243 -25.94 1.19 0.10
N ILE A 244 -26.47 2.02 -0.81
CA ILE A 244 -27.74 2.74 -0.64
C ILE A 244 -28.95 1.82 -0.92
N ALA A 245 -28.73 0.75 -1.69
CA ALA A 245 -29.77 -0.23 -2.03
C ALA A 245 -30.00 -1.30 -0.93
N LEU A 246 -29.20 -1.27 0.15
CA LEU A 246 -29.20 -2.19 1.29
C LEU A 246 -29.81 -1.51 2.52
#